data_AF-A0A2U2SDM8-F1
#
_entry.id   AF-A0A2U2SDM8-F1
#
_cell.length_a   1.000
_cell.length_b   1.000
_cell.length_c   1.000
_cell.angle_alpha   90.00
_cell.angle_beta   90.00
_cell.angle_gamma   90.00
#
_symmetry.space_group_name_H-M   'P 1'
#
loop_
_entity.id
_entity.type
_entity.pdbx_description
1 polymer ?
#
loop_
_entity_poly.entity_id
_entity_poly.type
_entity_poly.pdbx_seq_one_letter_code
_entity_poly.pdbx_strand_id
1 'polypeptide(L)'
;DGHIISGRQYFGNVADPDSPASMKFPDGQKFGANGHLYVTVFGQGDVTVLGPDGQVTQRIKTEGKMPTNCVFGPPGSHRLYVTEDEFGTIEVFDVGTDGLPLYM
;
A
#
# COMPACT_ATOMS: atom_id res chain seq x y z
N ASP A 1 15.41 -19.72 6.45
CA ASP A 1 16.72 -19.13 6.82
C ASP A 1 16.90 -17.70 6.28
N GLY A 2 15.95 -17.16 5.50
CA GLY A 2 16.03 -15.78 5.00
C GLY A 2 16.87 -15.62 3.74
N HIS A 3 17.24 -16.72 3.08
CA HIS A 3 18.01 -16.67 1.84
C HIS A 3 17.10 -16.40 0.63
N ILE A 4 17.61 -15.61 -0.31
CA ILE A 4 16.95 -15.32 -1.58
C ILE A 4 17.01 -16.59 -2.44
N ILE A 5 15.84 -17.12 -2.82
CA ILE A 5 15.71 -18.37 -3.61
C ILE A 5 15.46 -18.14 -5.11
N SER A 6 15.40 -16.88 -5.55
CA SER A 6 15.14 -16.49 -6.95
C SER A 6 15.82 -15.16 -7.31
N GLY A 7 15.87 -14.82 -8.59
CA GLY A 7 16.35 -13.51 -9.04
C GLY A 7 15.42 -12.37 -8.59
N ARG A 8 15.94 -11.14 -8.54
CA ARG A 8 15.12 -9.93 -8.41
C ARG A 8 14.36 -9.71 -9.71
N GLN A 9 13.06 -9.48 -9.60
CA GLN A 9 12.20 -9.17 -10.74
C GLN A 9 11.54 -7.81 -10.51
N TYR A 10 11.42 -7.02 -11.57
CA TYR A 10 10.61 -5.82 -11.53
C TYR A 10 9.13 -6.24 -11.45
N PHE A 11 8.42 -5.69 -10.47
CA PHE A 11 6.98 -5.92 -10.31
C PHE A 11 6.19 -4.71 -10.77
N GLY A 12 6.33 -3.55 -10.11
CA GLY A 12 5.63 -2.33 -10.47
C GLY A 12 6.33 -1.06 -9.95
N ASN A 13 5.90 0.09 -10.44
CA ASN A 13 6.36 1.42 -9.99
C ASN A 13 5.19 2.17 -9.34
N VAL A 14 5.31 2.44 -8.04
CA VAL A 14 4.27 3.14 -7.26
C VAL A 14 4.38 4.66 -7.32
N ALA A 15 5.48 5.19 -7.84
CA ALA A 15 5.65 6.62 -7.97
C ALA A 15 4.61 7.20 -8.94
N ASP A 16 3.87 8.19 -8.47
CA ASP A 16 3.01 9.02 -9.30
C ASP A 16 3.90 9.88 -10.22
N PRO A 17 3.83 9.68 -11.56
CA PRO A 17 4.65 10.43 -12.50
C PRO A 17 4.24 11.91 -12.58
N ASP A 18 3.01 12.24 -12.18
CA ASP A 18 2.45 13.59 -12.24
C ASP A 18 2.68 14.37 -10.94
N SER A 19 3.12 13.70 -9.86
CA SER A 19 3.41 14.38 -8.60
C SER A 19 4.78 15.06 -8.62
N PRO A 20 4.93 16.19 -7.90
CA PRO A 20 6.17 16.96 -7.88
C PRO A 20 7.42 16.11 -7.59
N ALA A 21 8.56 16.54 -8.11
CA ALA A 21 9.85 15.96 -7.77
C ALA A 21 10.18 16.28 -6.30
N SER A 22 9.78 15.37 -5.41
CA SER A 22 10.09 15.36 -3.99
C SER A 22 10.63 14.00 -3.58
N MET A 23 11.16 13.90 -2.36
CA MET A 23 11.49 12.61 -1.78
C MET A 23 10.19 11.82 -1.57
N LYS A 24 10.00 10.76 -2.35
CA LYS A 24 8.90 9.81 -2.25
C LYS A 24 9.41 8.39 -2.37
N PHE A 25 8.91 7.48 -1.56
CA PHE A 25 9.34 6.08 -1.56
C PHE A 25 8.23 5.16 -1.06
N PRO A 26 8.16 3.91 -1.57
CA PRO A 26 7.30 2.88 -0.99
C PRO A 26 7.77 2.54 0.43
N ASP A 27 6.83 2.36 1.35
CA ASP A 27 7.09 1.91 2.72
C ASP A 27 6.32 0.60 2.99
N GLY A 28 5.34 0.59 3.88
CA GLY A 28 4.52 -0.57 4.19
C GLY A 28 3.63 -1.03 3.03
N GLN A 29 3.40 -2.34 2.98
CA GLN A 29 2.63 -2.97 1.91
C GLN A 29 1.85 -4.19 2.39
N LYS A 30 0.68 -4.44 1.79
CA LYS A 30 -0.16 -5.59 2.11
C LYS A 30 -0.99 -6.06 0.92
N PHE A 31 -1.02 -7.37 0.68
CA PHE A 31 -1.90 -7.96 -0.33
C PHE A 31 -3.36 -8.04 0.15
N GLY A 32 -4.28 -7.63 -0.73
CA GLY A 32 -5.72 -7.87 -0.62
C GLY A 32 -6.12 -9.24 -1.17
N ALA A 33 -7.27 -9.76 -0.74
CA ALA A 33 -7.83 -11.03 -1.20
C ALA A 33 -8.21 -11.03 -2.70
N ASN A 34 -8.34 -9.84 -3.30
CA ASN A 34 -8.47 -9.62 -4.74
C ASN A 34 -7.15 -9.81 -5.53
N GLY A 35 -6.04 -10.12 -4.88
CA GLY A 35 -4.72 -10.28 -5.50
C GLY A 35 -3.99 -8.97 -5.77
N HIS A 36 -4.54 -7.83 -5.35
CA HIS A 36 -3.87 -6.53 -5.49
C HIS A 36 -2.90 -6.28 -4.34
N LEU A 37 -1.85 -5.51 -4.59
CA LEU A 37 -0.88 -5.06 -3.58
C LEU A 37 -1.15 -3.60 -3.23
N TYR A 38 -1.46 -3.34 -1.97
CA TYR A 38 -1.67 -2.00 -1.42
C TYR A 38 -0.36 -1.53 -0.81
N VAL A 39 0.18 -0.40 -1.27
CA VAL A 39 1.49 0.13 -0.86
C VAL A 39 1.35 1.57 -0.39
N THR A 40 1.72 1.87 0.86
CA THR A 40 1.83 3.26 1.33
C THR A 40 3.04 3.92 0.68
N VAL A 41 2.87 5.12 0.13
CA VAL A 41 3.94 5.87 -0.52
C VAL A 41 4.20 7.16 0.26
N PHE A 42 5.23 7.09 1.11
CA PHE A 42 5.68 8.23 1.91
C PHE A 42 6.10 9.39 1.01
N GLY A 43 5.75 10.62 1.38
CA GLY A 43 6.00 11.84 0.62
C GLY A 43 5.05 12.06 -0.57
N GLN A 44 4.35 11.02 -1.03
CA GLN A 44 3.35 11.09 -2.09
C GLN A 44 1.92 11.28 -1.56
N GLY A 45 1.63 10.81 -0.35
CA GLY A 45 0.31 10.96 0.28
C GLY A 45 -0.76 10.07 -0.31
N ASP A 46 -0.41 8.83 -0.63
CA ASP A 46 -1.40 7.81 -0.96
C ASP A 46 -0.97 6.40 -0.59
N VAL A 47 -1.99 5.54 -0.56
CA VAL A 47 -1.83 4.11 -0.80
C VAL A 47 -1.99 3.86 -2.29
N THR A 48 -0.90 3.55 -2.98
CA THR A 48 -0.92 3.12 -4.38
C THR A 48 -1.26 1.63 -4.44
N VAL A 49 -2.29 1.28 -5.22
CA VAL A 49 -2.77 -0.09 -5.40
C VAL A 49 -2.27 -0.62 -6.73
N LEU A 50 -1.51 -1.70 -6.70
CA LEU A 50 -1.02 -2.42 -7.87
C LEU A 50 -1.88 -3.66 -8.13
N GLY A 51 -2.21 -3.91 -9.38
CA GLY A 51 -2.81 -5.17 -9.83
C GLY A 51 -1.80 -6.32 -9.80
N PRO A 52 -2.24 -7.57 -10.04
CA PRO A 52 -1.37 -8.75 -10.12
C PRO A 52 -0.31 -8.67 -11.24
N ASP A 53 -0.54 -7.80 -12.23
CA ASP A 53 0.37 -7.49 -13.34
C ASP A 53 1.36 -6.36 -13.03
N GLY A 54 1.32 -5.81 -11.81
CA GLY A 54 2.18 -4.72 -11.36
C GLY A 54 1.77 -3.33 -11.86
N GLN A 55 0.65 -3.20 -12.58
CA GLN A 55 0.13 -1.91 -13.03
C GLN A 55 -0.63 -1.20 -11.92
N VAL A 56 -0.57 0.13 -11.87
CA VAL A 56 -1.34 0.93 -10.91
C VAL A 56 -2.83 0.88 -11.29
N THR A 57 -3.66 0.32 -10.41
CA THR A 57 -5.11 0.26 -10.60
C THR A 57 -5.84 1.41 -9.91
N GLN A 58 -5.27 1.93 -8.81
CA GLN A 58 -5.87 2.98 -7.99
C GLN A 58 -4.82 3.69 -7.14
N ARG A 59 -5.08 4.95 -6.77
CA ARG A 59 -4.38 5.67 -5.71
C ARG A 59 -5.41 6.16 -4.68
N ILE A 60 -5.30 5.70 -3.44
CA ILE A 60 -6.17 6.10 -2.33
C ILE A 60 -5.46 7.25 -1.60
N LYS A 61 -5.97 8.46 -1.73
CA LYS A 61 -5.35 9.64 -1.10
C LYS A 61 -5.54 9.59 0.41
N THR A 62 -4.47 9.87 1.13
CA THR A 62 -4.47 10.13 2.56
C THR A 62 -4.63 11.62 2.82
N GLU A 63 -5.02 12.00 4.04
CA GLU A 63 -5.10 13.42 4.41
C GLU A 63 -3.70 14.03 4.47
N GLY A 64 -2.74 13.31 5.06
CA GLY A 64 -1.33 13.68 5.11
C GLY A 64 -0.51 13.10 3.96
N LYS A 65 0.74 13.55 3.84
CA LYS A 65 1.69 13.11 2.81
C LYS A 65 2.58 11.97 3.27
N MET A 66 2.50 11.56 4.53
CA MET A 66 3.46 10.64 5.14
C MET A 66 2.80 9.33 5.63
N PRO A 67 2.04 8.60 4.77
CA PRO A 67 1.59 7.28 5.14
C PRO A 67 2.78 6.31 5.21
N THR A 68 2.86 5.54 6.29
CA THR A 68 4.02 4.68 6.59
C THR A 68 3.71 3.19 6.50
N ASN A 69 2.52 2.74 6.92
CA ASN A 69 2.16 1.33 6.87
C ASN A 69 0.65 1.12 6.71
N CYS A 70 0.24 -0.07 6.30
CA CYS A 70 -1.17 -0.43 6.20
C CYS A 70 -1.48 -1.87 6.58
N VAL A 71 -2.70 -2.11 7.05
CA VAL A 71 -3.22 -3.44 7.36
C VAL A 71 -4.73 -3.51 7.09
N PHE A 72 -5.19 -4.66 6.62
CA PHE A 72 -6.62 -4.91 6.49
C PHE A 72 -7.24 -5.17 7.87
N GLY A 73 -8.47 -4.69 8.06
CA GLY A 73 -9.27 -4.95 9.24
C GLY A 73 -9.70 -6.41 9.38
N PRO A 74 -10.54 -6.71 10.39
CA PRO A 74 -11.11 -8.04 10.58
C PRO A 74 -11.82 -8.56 9.32
N PRO A 75 -11.89 -9.89 9.11
CA PRO A 75 -12.59 -10.47 7.96
C PRO A 75 -14.03 -9.95 7.81
N GLY A 76 -14.43 -9.64 6.58
CA GLY A 76 -15.72 -9.06 6.21
C GLY A 76 -15.85 -7.56 6.47
N SER A 77 -14.84 -6.89 7.04
CA SER A 77 -14.90 -5.44 7.28
C SER A 77 -14.62 -4.62 6.03
N HIS A 78 -13.86 -5.17 5.08
CA HIS A 78 -13.38 -4.49 3.87
C HIS A 78 -12.65 -3.17 4.13
N ARG A 79 -12.05 -3.02 5.32
CA ARG A 79 -11.35 -1.80 5.74
C ARG A 79 -9.85 -1.95 5.59
N LEU A 80 -9.18 -0.90 5.14
CA LEU A 80 -7.74 -0.72 5.20
C LEU A 80 -7.42 0.37 6.24
N TYR A 81 -6.62 0.01 7.23
CA TYR A 81 -6.09 0.93 8.25
C TYR A 81 -4.70 1.37 7.80
N VAL A 82 -4.43 2.67 7.84
CA VAL A 82 -3.18 3.28 7.41
C VAL A 82 -2.62 4.14 8.53
N THR A 83 -1.35 3.95 8.88
CA THR A 83 -0.64 4.87 9.79
C THR A 83 -0.13 6.07 9.00
N GLU A 84 -0.44 7.28 9.45
CA GLU A 84 -0.05 8.54 8.82
C GLU A 84 0.77 9.39 9.81
N ASP A 85 2.01 9.72 9.42
CA ASP A 85 3.00 10.34 10.30
C ASP A 85 2.91 11.87 10.37
N GLU A 86 2.48 12.55 9.30
CA GLU A 86 2.42 14.03 9.26
C GLU A 86 1.49 14.58 10.35
N PHE A 87 0.38 13.89 10.60
CA PHE A 87 -0.59 14.24 11.62
C PHE A 87 -0.60 13.29 12.82
N GLY A 88 0.17 12.21 12.78
CA GLY A 88 0.21 11.20 13.84
C GLY A 88 -1.15 10.49 14.03
N THR A 89 -1.78 10.09 12.93
CA THR A 89 -3.13 9.54 12.92
C THR A 89 -3.21 8.13 12.33
N ILE A 90 -4.36 7.48 12.53
CA ILE A 90 -4.76 6.28 11.79
C ILE A 90 -5.93 6.66 10.91
N GLU A 91 -5.73 6.53 9.60
CA GLU A 91 -6.78 6.72 8.60
C GLU A 91 -7.39 5.37 8.22
N VAL A 92 -8.70 5.34 7.94
CA VAL A 92 -9.42 4.09 7.66
C VAL A 92 -10.22 4.25 6.37
N PHE A 93 -9.98 3.36 5.42
CA PHE A 93 -10.59 3.40 4.09
C PHE A 93 -11.42 2.15 3.84
N ASP A 94 -12.60 2.30 3.22
CA ASP A 94 -13.29 1.17 2.60
C ASP A 94 -12.63 0.85 1.26
N VAL A 95 -12.21 -0.39 1.09
CA VAL A 95 -11.49 -0.85 -0.12
C VAL A 95 -12.20 -2.01 -0.82
N GLY A 96 -13.41 -2.38 -0.39
CA GLY A 96 -14.26 -3.37 -1.05
C GLY A 96 -13.71 -4.81 -1.07
N THR A 97 -12.64 -5.10 -0.33
CA THR A 97 -12.04 -6.44 -0.22
C THR A 97 -11.44 -6.65 1.15
N ASP A 98 -11.39 -7.90 1.60
CA ASP A 98 -10.58 -8.32 2.74
C ASP A 98 -9.09 -8.39 2.38
N GLY A 99 -8.25 -8.49 3.41
CA GLY A 99 -6.82 -8.78 3.26
C GLY A 99 -6.56 -10.27 3.08
N LEU A 100 -5.50 -10.62 2.34
CA LEU A 100 -4.98 -11.99 2.38
C LEU A 100 -4.55 -12.34 3.82
N PRO A 101 -4.86 -13.53 4.35
CA PRO A 101 -4.37 -13.96 5.65
C PRO A 101 -2.85 -13.88 5.73
N LEU A 102 -2.32 -13.43 6.87
CA LEU A 102 -0.91 -13.62 7.18
C LEU A 102 -0.71 -15.09 7.56
N TYR A 103 0.39 -15.68 7.11
CA TYR A 103 0.72 -17.06 7.50
C TYR A 103 0.89 -17.12 9.03
N MET A 104 0.15 -18.05 9.65
CA MET A 104 0.34 -18.45 11.05
C MET A 104 1.32 -19.62 11.13
#